data_AF-A0A7Z9WUG1-F1
#
_entry.id   AF-A0A7Z9WUG1-F1
#
_cell.length_a   1.000
_cell.length_b   1.000
_cell.length_c   1.000
_cell.angle_alpha   90.00
_cell.angle_beta   90.00
_cell.angle_gamma   90.00
#
_symmetry.space_group_name_H-M   'P 1'
#
loop_
_entity.id
_entity.type
_entity.pdbx_description
1 polymer ?
#
loop_
_entity_poly.entity_id
_entity_poly.type
_entity_poly.pdbx_seq_one_letter_code
_entity_poly.pdbx_strand_id
1 'polypeptide(L)'
;MNWPFEYTYTQLPDTLWARVDPIPVRAPRLLIFNDALADTLGLSPWLEDVDLAALFSGNWLPPGARPFAQAYAGHQFGHFAVLGDGRALILGEWCTADGQRMDLQFKGSGRTPFSRRGDGRAAVGPMLREYLISEAMYALGIPTTRALAVV
;
A
#
# COMPACT_ATOMS: atom_id res chain seq x y z
N MET A 1 -15.02 13.12 4.68
CA MET A 1 -14.46 12.46 3.48
C MET A 1 -15.10 11.08 3.36
N ASN A 2 -15.67 10.76 2.20
CA ASN A 2 -16.07 9.39 1.90
C ASN A 2 -14.86 8.66 1.33
N TRP A 3 -14.53 7.48 1.86
CA TRP A 3 -13.45 6.65 1.33
C TRP A 3 -14.12 5.56 0.47
N PRO A 4 -14.08 5.66 -0.88
CA PRO A 4 -14.76 4.75 -1.79
C PRO A 4 -14.04 3.40 -1.89
N PHE A 5 -13.88 2.73 -0.75
CA PHE A 5 -13.27 1.42 -0.68
C PHE A 5 -14.25 0.32 -1.06
N GLU A 6 -13.81 -0.53 -1.96
CA GLU A 6 -14.32 -1.87 -2.19
C GLU A 6 -13.34 -2.92 -1.63
N TYR A 7 -13.84 -4.16 -1.52
CA TYR A 7 -13.12 -5.27 -0.90
C TYR A 7 -13.39 -6.58 -1.63
N THR A 8 -13.39 -6.55 -2.96
CA THR A 8 -13.73 -7.70 -3.82
C THR A 8 -12.75 -8.85 -3.62
N TYR A 9 -11.46 -8.60 -3.44
CA TYR A 9 -10.47 -9.66 -3.16
C TYR A 9 -10.80 -10.45 -1.88
N THR A 10 -11.28 -9.78 -0.83
CA THR A 10 -11.60 -10.45 0.44
C THR A 10 -12.90 -11.28 0.39
N GLN A 11 -13.63 -11.24 -0.74
CA GLN A 11 -14.76 -12.14 -0.99
C GLN A 11 -14.31 -13.51 -1.52
N LEU A 12 -13.04 -13.65 -1.91
CA LEU A 12 -12.42 -14.92 -2.26
C LEU A 12 -12.16 -15.77 -1.00
N PRO A 13 -11.87 -17.08 -1.16
CA PRO A 13 -11.58 -17.95 -0.02
C PRO A 13 -10.53 -17.35 0.93
N ASP A 14 -10.77 -17.51 2.23
CA ASP A 14 -9.92 -17.00 3.31
C ASP A 14 -8.50 -17.60 3.31
N THR A 15 -8.26 -18.68 2.56
CA THR A 15 -6.92 -19.21 2.32
C THR A 15 -6.04 -18.30 1.46
N LEU A 16 -6.63 -17.35 0.73
CA LEU A 16 -5.92 -16.43 -0.17
C LEU A 16 -5.52 -15.11 0.49
N TRP A 17 -5.98 -14.83 1.71
CA TRP A 17 -5.69 -13.56 2.37
C TRP A 17 -5.83 -13.67 3.89
N ALA A 18 -5.25 -12.72 4.62
CA ALA A 18 -5.41 -12.62 6.06
C ALA A 18 -5.72 -11.16 6.44
N ARG A 19 -6.74 -10.97 7.27
CA ARG A 19 -6.98 -9.66 7.89
C ARG A 19 -5.87 -9.35 8.87
N VAL A 20 -5.27 -8.17 8.75
CA VAL A 20 -4.24 -7.71 9.68
C VAL A 20 -4.13 -6.19 9.56
N ASP A 21 -4.07 -5.50 10.69
CA ASP A 21 -3.91 -4.05 10.73
C ASP A 21 -2.42 -3.66 10.66
N PRO A 22 -2.08 -2.49 10.10
CA PRO A 22 -0.72 -2.00 10.11
C PRO A 22 -0.21 -1.78 11.54
N ILE A 23 1.07 -1.97 11.74
CA ILE A 23 1.77 -1.67 12.99
C ILE A 23 2.26 -0.21 12.91
N PRO A 24 1.79 0.69 13.80
CA PRO A 24 2.20 2.10 13.78
C PRO A 24 3.72 2.30 13.87
N VAL A 25 4.20 3.43 13.36
CA VAL A 25 5.59 3.88 13.49
C VAL A 25 5.68 5.09 14.42
N ARG A 26 6.86 5.33 14.98
CA ARG A 26 7.11 6.48 15.85
C ARG A 26 7.42 7.71 15.00
N ALA A 27 6.73 8.82 15.26
CA ALA A 27 6.98 10.13 14.65
C ALA A 27 7.06 10.07 13.11
N PRO A 28 5.99 9.64 12.42
CA PRO A 28 5.97 9.58 10.95
C PRO A 28 6.18 10.98 10.36
N ARG A 29 6.88 11.07 9.22
CA ARG A 29 7.10 12.33 8.51
C ARG A 29 7.01 12.12 7.01
N LEU A 30 6.11 12.85 6.37
CA LEU A 30 5.97 12.82 4.92
C LEU A 30 7.27 13.26 4.25
N LEU A 31 7.82 12.42 3.38
CA LEU A 31 9.03 12.70 2.60
C LEU A 31 8.68 13.05 1.16
N ILE A 32 7.69 12.34 0.60
CA ILE A 32 7.19 12.54 -0.76
C ILE A 32 5.69 12.34 -0.74
N PHE A 33 4.98 13.21 -1.45
CA PHE A 33 3.58 13.05 -1.78
C PHE A 33 3.38 13.35 -3.26
N ASN A 34 2.63 12.51 -3.96
CA ASN A 34 2.41 12.59 -5.40
C ASN A 34 1.09 13.29 -5.70
N ASP A 35 1.13 14.63 -5.77
CA ASP A 35 -0.07 15.44 -5.99
C ASP A 35 -0.81 15.06 -7.27
N ALA A 36 -0.09 14.79 -8.37
CA ALA A 36 -0.71 14.43 -9.64
C ALA A 36 -1.46 13.08 -9.57
N LEU A 37 -0.91 12.09 -8.87
CA LEU A 37 -1.60 10.83 -8.64
C LEU A 37 -2.75 11.01 -7.65
N ALA A 38 -2.57 11.81 -6.61
CA ALA A 38 -3.61 12.11 -5.64
C ALA A 38 -4.82 12.77 -6.31
N ASP A 39 -4.62 13.75 -7.19
CA ASP A 39 -5.66 14.38 -7.99
C ASP A 39 -6.37 13.37 -8.90
N THR A 40 -5.61 12.48 -9.56
CA THR A 40 -6.17 11.40 -10.38
C THR A 40 -7.05 10.46 -9.55
N LEU A 41 -6.66 10.18 -8.31
CA LEU A 41 -7.43 9.36 -7.38
C LEU A 41 -8.62 10.12 -6.76
N GLY A 42 -8.77 11.42 -7.00
CA GLY A 42 -9.72 12.27 -6.27
C GLY A 42 -9.39 12.42 -4.79
N LEU A 43 -8.15 12.10 -4.40
CA LEU A 43 -7.57 12.33 -3.08
C LEU A 43 -7.04 13.77 -3.02
N SER A 44 -7.87 14.78 -3.25
CA SER A 44 -7.43 16.18 -3.06
C SER A 44 -7.15 16.39 -1.56
N PRO A 45 -5.89 16.55 -1.13
CA PRO A 45 -5.56 16.60 0.27
C PRO A 45 -5.80 18.02 0.75
N TRP A 46 -6.87 18.21 1.52
CA TRP A 46 -7.03 19.39 2.39
C TRP A 46 -6.30 19.21 3.73
N LEU A 47 -5.49 18.15 3.83
CA LEU A 47 -4.85 17.68 5.05
C LEU A 47 -3.43 18.21 5.12
N GLU A 48 -3.00 18.55 6.33
CA GLU A 48 -1.63 18.95 6.59
C GLU A 48 -0.67 17.75 6.45
N ASP A 49 0.62 18.00 6.20
CA ASP A 49 1.64 16.96 6.07
C ASP A 49 1.66 15.97 7.24
N VAL A 50 1.32 16.43 8.45
CA VAL A 50 1.25 15.58 9.64
C VAL A 50 0.13 14.55 9.57
N ASP A 51 -1.02 14.92 9.01
CA ASP A 51 -2.17 14.04 8.84
C ASP A 51 -1.92 13.06 7.69
N LEU A 52 -1.32 13.53 6.59
CA LEU A 52 -0.88 12.67 5.49
C LEU A 52 0.17 11.66 5.95
N ALA A 53 1.14 12.09 6.76
CA ALA A 53 2.13 11.20 7.35
C ALA A 53 1.45 10.15 8.23
N ALA A 54 0.51 10.53 9.10
CA ALA A 54 -0.20 9.59 9.95
C ALA A 54 -1.04 8.58 9.16
N LEU A 55 -1.73 9.04 8.11
CA LEU A 55 -2.51 8.18 7.22
C LEU A 55 -1.62 7.20 6.46
N PHE A 56 -0.63 7.69 5.71
CA PHE A 56 0.17 6.86 4.81
C PHE A 56 1.27 6.04 5.53
N SER A 57 1.51 6.28 6.82
CA SER A 57 2.30 5.38 7.67
C SER A 57 1.47 4.29 8.34
N GLY A 58 0.13 4.31 8.19
CA GLY A 58 -0.78 3.42 8.90
C GLY A 58 -0.90 3.70 10.40
N ASN A 59 -0.51 4.89 10.86
CA ASN A 59 -0.73 5.34 12.24
C ASN A 59 -2.20 5.73 12.49
N TRP A 60 -2.86 6.21 11.44
CA TRP A 60 -4.29 6.45 11.41
C TRP A 60 -4.88 5.71 10.20
N LEU A 61 -6.02 5.05 10.42
CA LEU A 61 -6.76 4.40 9.35
C LEU A 61 -8.05 5.16 9.07
N PRO A 62 -8.39 5.35 7.78
CA PRO A 62 -9.63 5.98 7.42
C PRO A 62 -10.84 5.12 7.81
N PRO A 63 -12.00 5.74 8.12
CA PRO A 63 -13.22 5.00 8.40
C PRO A 63 -13.57 4.03 7.27
N GLY A 64 -13.90 2.79 7.65
CA GLY A 64 -14.28 1.75 6.69
C GLY A 64 -13.10 0.93 6.14
N ALA A 65 -11.86 1.31 6.41
CA ALA A 65 -10.67 0.53 6.10
C ALA A 65 -10.78 -0.92 6.63
N ARG A 66 -10.46 -1.90 5.78
CA ARG A 66 -10.37 -3.33 6.15
C ARG A 66 -9.04 -3.87 5.62
N PRO A 67 -7.91 -3.55 6.27
CA PRO A 67 -6.63 -3.92 5.73
C PRO A 67 -6.43 -5.44 5.72
N PHE A 68 -5.81 -5.94 4.67
CA PHE A 68 -5.50 -7.35 4.51
C PHE A 68 -4.16 -7.57 3.82
N ALA A 69 -3.58 -8.75 4.07
CA ALA A 69 -2.38 -9.25 3.42
C ALA A 69 -2.76 -10.41 2.49
N GLN A 70 -2.24 -10.46 1.27
CA GLN A 70 -2.49 -11.56 0.35
C GLN A 70 -1.55 -12.75 0.61
N ALA A 71 -2.07 -13.96 0.45
CA ALA A 71 -1.28 -15.18 0.43
C ALA A 71 -0.91 -15.53 -1.02
N TYR A 72 0.36 -15.83 -1.26
CA TYR A 72 0.82 -16.32 -2.55
C TYR A 72 2.06 -17.20 -2.39
N ALA A 73 2.46 -17.88 -3.46
CA ALA A 73 3.68 -18.67 -3.51
C ALA A 73 4.39 -18.39 -4.83
N GLY A 74 5.65 -18.81 -4.95
CA GLY A 74 6.40 -18.60 -6.19
C GLY A 74 7.71 -19.33 -6.20
N HIS A 75 8.32 -19.42 -7.39
CA HIS A 75 9.67 -19.94 -7.54
C HIS A 75 10.67 -18.80 -7.33
N GLN A 76 11.47 -18.90 -6.27
CA GLN A 76 12.60 -17.99 -6.04
C GLN A 76 13.88 -18.71 -6.42
N PHE A 77 14.62 -18.16 -7.39
CA PHE A 77 15.88 -18.75 -7.89
C PHE A 77 15.73 -20.22 -8.30
N GLY A 78 14.61 -20.58 -8.94
CA GLY A 78 14.32 -21.95 -9.39
C GLY A 78 13.69 -22.88 -8.35
N HIS A 79 13.53 -22.45 -7.09
CA HIS A 79 12.96 -23.27 -6.03
C HIS A 79 11.59 -22.78 -5.61
N PHE A 80 10.63 -23.70 -5.46
CA PHE A 80 9.29 -23.37 -4.95
C PHE A 80 9.36 -22.89 -3.48
N ALA A 81 8.70 -21.78 -3.19
CA ALA A 81 8.60 -21.20 -1.87
C ALA A 81 7.18 -20.67 -1.60
N VAL A 82 6.67 -20.92 -0.39
CA VAL A 82 5.46 -20.27 0.12
C VAL A 82 5.82 -18.85 0.57
N LEU A 83 5.06 -17.86 0.10
CA LEU A 83 5.29 -16.44 0.28
C LEU A 83 4.01 -15.77 0.83
N GLY A 84 3.62 -14.63 0.26
CA GLY A 84 2.58 -13.75 0.75
C GLY A 84 3.12 -12.35 1.05
N ASP A 85 2.20 -11.43 1.31
CA ASP A 85 2.47 -10.05 1.64
C ASP A 85 3.16 -9.95 3.02
N GLY A 86 4.46 -10.21 3.06
CA GLY A 86 5.22 -10.30 4.30
C GLY A 86 5.58 -8.96 4.95
N ARG A 87 5.35 -7.85 4.26
CA ARG A 87 5.58 -6.47 4.75
C ARG A 87 4.67 -5.45 4.07
N ALA A 88 3.58 -5.93 3.49
CA ALA A 88 2.66 -5.10 2.73
C ALA A 88 1.24 -5.38 3.20
N LEU A 89 0.37 -4.38 3.10
CA LEU A 89 -1.06 -4.52 3.35
C LEU A 89 -1.83 -3.72 2.31
N ILE A 90 -2.90 -4.30 1.79
CA ILE A 90 -3.89 -3.56 1.01
C ILE A 90 -4.90 -2.99 1.99
N LEU A 91 -5.04 -1.66 2.02
CA LEU A 91 -6.00 -0.94 2.86
C LEU A 91 -7.45 -1.12 2.37
N GLY A 92 -7.58 -1.26 1.05
CA GLY A 92 -8.81 -1.46 0.31
C GLY A 92 -8.59 -1.19 -1.17
N GLU A 93 -9.59 -1.52 -1.96
CA GLU A 93 -9.64 -1.25 -3.40
C GLU A 93 -10.30 0.12 -3.58
N TRP A 94 -9.54 1.13 -3.99
CA TRP A 94 -10.00 2.50 -4.19
C TRP A 94 -10.72 2.63 -5.53
N CYS A 95 -12.00 3.01 -5.49
CA CYS A 95 -12.80 3.29 -6.67
C CYS A 95 -12.77 4.79 -6.98
N THR A 96 -12.21 5.15 -8.13
CA THR A 96 -12.17 6.53 -8.64
C THR A 96 -13.53 6.93 -9.22
N ALA A 97 -13.74 8.24 -9.40
CA ALA A 97 -15.00 8.78 -9.93
C ALA A 97 -15.29 8.34 -11.38
N ASP A 98 -14.26 8.03 -12.16
CA ASP A 98 -14.35 7.47 -13.51
C ASP A 98 -14.51 5.93 -13.53
N GLY A 99 -14.66 5.30 -12.35
CA GLY A 99 -14.96 3.88 -12.22
C GLY A 99 -13.73 2.96 -12.29
N GLN A 100 -12.52 3.51 -12.25
CA GLN A 100 -11.32 2.68 -12.11
C GLN A 100 -11.20 2.17 -10.67
N ARG A 101 -10.64 0.97 -10.52
CA ARG A 101 -10.38 0.35 -9.23
C ARG A 101 -8.89 0.11 -9.07
N MET A 102 -8.34 0.61 -7.98
CA MET A 102 -6.89 0.57 -7.71
C MET A 102 -6.64 0.13 -6.27
N ASP A 103 -5.71 -0.79 -6.05
CA ASP A 103 -5.34 -1.18 -4.69
C ASP A 103 -4.54 -0.06 -4.02
N LEU A 104 -4.95 0.36 -2.82
CA LEU A 104 -4.11 1.18 -1.95
C LEU A 104 -3.29 0.28 -1.03
N GLN A 105 -2.05 -0.01 -1.44
CA GLN A 105 -1.14 -0.89 -0.72
C GLN A 105 -0.09 -0.11 0.08
N PHE A 106 0.01 -0.39 1.38
CA PHE A 106 1.06 0.12 2.27
C PHE A 106 2.22 -0.85 2.31
N LYS A 107 3.43 -0.38 1.99
CA LYS A 107 4.66 -1.17 2.06
C LYS A 107 5.49 -0.73 3.26
N GLY A 108 5.94 -1.68 4.07
CA GLY A 108 6.55 -1.41 5.38
C GLY A 108 5.54 -1.27 6.52
N SER A 109 4.30 -1.72 6.29
CA SER A 109 3.16 -1.64 7.21
C SER A 109 3.30 -2.47 8.49
N GLY A 110 4.38 -3.26 8.63
CA GLY A 110 4.61 -4.11 9.78
C GLY A 110 4.47 -5.59 9.44
N ARG A 111 4.56 -6.42 10.47
CA ARG A 111 4.52 -7.88 10.30
C ARG A 111 3.11 -8.35 10.00
N THR A 112 3.03 -9.36 9.15
CA THR A 112 1.84 -10.11 8.77
C THR A 112 2.08 -11.60 9.03
N PRO A 113 1.06 -12.46 8.93
CA PRO A 113 1.25 -13.92 8.95
C PRO A 113 2.26 -14.42 7.90
N PHE A 114 2.52 -13.65 6.85
CA PHE A 114 3.41 -14.00 5.73
C PHE A 114 4.83 -13.41 5.88
N SER A 115 5.14 -12.70 6.97
CA SER A 115 6.46 -12.06 7.16
C SER A 115 7.63 -13.03 7.27
N ARG A 116 7.38 -14.32 7.53
CA ARG A 116 8.42 -15.31 7.81
C ARG A 116 9.36 -14.77 8.92
N ARG A 117 10.65 -14.60 8.62
CA ARG A 117 11.68 -14.07 9.54
C ARG A 117 11.91 -12.56 9.42
N GLY A 118 11.18 -11.86 8.54
CA GLY A 118 11.28 -10.41 8.37
C GLY A 118 10.58 -9.64 9.49
N ASP A 119 11.01 -8.40 9.68
CA ASP A 119 10.44 -7.43 10.62
C ASP A 119 9.18 -6.74 10.09
N GLY A 120 8.83 -6.97 8.82
CA GLY A 120 7.66 -6.36 8.17
C GLY A 120 7.83 -4.88 7.83
N ARG A 121 9.05 -4.33 7.93
CA ARG A 121 9.32 -2.91 7.67
C ARG A 121 10.02 -2.70 6.33
N ALA A 122 9.99 -1.45 5.90
CA ALA A 122 10.71 -0.98 4.72
C ALA A 122 11.63 0.18 5.12
N ALA A 123 12.89 0.11 4.71
CA ALA A 123 13.81 1.22 4.87
C ALA A 123 13.48 2.33 3.86
N VAL A 124 13.74 3.58 4.23
CA VAL A 124 13.44 4.77 3.41
C VAL A 124 14.12 4.71 2.04
N GLY A 125 15.42 4.37 1.98
CA GLY A 125 16.17 4.33 0.71
C GLY A 125 15.53 3.46 -0.38
N PRO A 126 15.18 2.19 -0.09
CA PRO A 126 14.41 1.36 -1.00
C PRO A 126 13.05 1.95 -1.44
N MET A 127 12.30 2.59 -0.54
CA MET A 127 11.00 3.20 -0.88
C MET A 127 11.15 4.41 -1.79
N LEU A 128 12.17 5.26 -1.55
CA LEU A 128 12.50 6.37 -2.44
C LEU A 128 12.90 5.89 -3.84
N ARG A 129 13.69 4.80 -3.93
CA ARG A 129 14.06 4.20 -5.22
C ARG A 129 12.84 3.65 -5.96
N GLU A 130 11.94 2.99 -5.25
CA GLU A 130 10.71 2.44 -5.82
C GLU A 130 9.79 3.55 -6.34
N TYR A 131 9.62 4.64 -5.58
CA TYR A 131 8.91 5.84 -6.02
C TYR A 131 9.52 6.39 -7.33
N LEU A 132 10.83 6.64 -7.35
CA LEU A 132 11.49 7.24 -8.52
C LEU A 132 11.36 6.37 -9.78
N ILE A 133 11.55 5.05 -9.64
CA ILE A 133 11.50 4.13 -10.78
C ILE A 133 10.06 3.96 -11.29
N SER A 134 9.08 3.79 -10.39
CA SER A 134 7.68 3.63 -10.77
C SER A 134 7.15 4.86 -11.50
N GLU A 135 7.39 6.05 -10.98
CA GLU A 135 6.91 7.28 -11.61
C GLU A 135 7.66 7.61 -12.90
N ALA A 136 8.96 7.29 -12.99
CA ALA A 136 9.70 7.42 -14.25
C ALA A 136 9.17 6.46 -15.34
N MET A 137 8.88 5.21 -15.00
CA MET A 137 8.28 4.25 -15.94
C MET A 137 6.91 4.72 -16.43
N TYR A 138 6.07 5.23 -15.51
CA TYR A 138 4.77 5.79 -15.87
C TYR A 138 4.91 6.99 -16.82
N ALA A 139 5.81 7.92 -16.52
CA ALA A 139 6.07 9.08 -17.38
C ALA A 139 6.60 8.71 -18.78
N LEU A 140 7.26 7.55 -18.90
CA LEU A 140 7.70 6.98 -20.18
C LEU A 140 6.60 6.20 -20.91
N GLY A 141 5.38 6.12 -20.37
CA GLY A 141 4.28 5.36 -20.95
C GLY A 141 4.42 3.83 -20.79
N ILE A 142 5.26 3.38 -19.85
CA ILE A 142 5.48 1.96 -19.58
C ILE A 142 4.53 1.53 -18.45
N PRO A 143 3.72 0.45 -18.63
CA PRO A 143 2.86 -0.06 -17.57
C PRO A 143 3.64 -0.41 -16.30
N THR A 144 3.19 0.12 -15.16
CA THR A 144 3.88 0.02 -13.88
C THR A 144 2.89 0.26 -12.73
N THR A 145 3.25 -0.18 -11.52
CA THR A 145 2.59 0.33 -10.31
C THR A 145 2.93 1.80 -10.13
N ARG A 146 2.09 2.52 -9.36
CA ARG A 146 2.26 3.95 -9.07
C ARG A 146 2.55 4.14 -7.59
N ALA A 147 3.28 5.20 -7.26
CA ALA A 147 3.65 5.49 -5.88
C ALA A 147 3.02 6.82 -5.41
N LEU A 148 2.17 6.73 -4.38
CA LEU A 148 1.40 7.87 -3.87
C LEU A 148 2.16 8.68 -2.81
N ALA A 149 2.81 8.00 -1.87
CA ALA A 149 3.50 8.67 -0.76
C ALA A 149 4.70 7.86 -0.27
N VAL A 150 5.69 8.56 0.29
CA VAL A 150 6.77 7.99 1.09
C VAL A 150 6.81 8.73 2.43
N VAL A 151 6.77 7.97 3.53
CA VAL A 151 6.72 8.47 4.92
C VAL A 151 7.87 7.87 5.74
#